data_AF-T0T852-F1
#
_entry.id   AF-T0T852-F1
#
_cell.length_a   1.000
_cell.length_b   1.000
_cell.length_c   1.000
_cell.angle_alpha   90.00
_cell.angle_beta   90.00
_cell.angle_gamma   90.00
#
_symmetry.space_group_name_H-M   'P 1'
#
loop_
_entity.id
_entity.type
_entity.pdbx_description
1 polymer ?
#
loop_
_entity_poly.entity_id
_entity_poly.type
_entity_poly.pdbx_seq_one_letter_code
_entity_poly.pdbx_strand_id
1 'polypeptide(L)' 'MPRIFEEGFTGFNGHEHQKATGLGLYMTKQVLDSLNLNISIKSQIEQGTQVFITPQK' A
#
# COMPACT_ATOMS: atom_id res chain seq x y z
N MET A 1 11.14 -3.25 -0.11
CA MET A 1 9.68 -3.11 -0.35
C MET A 1 9.23 -1.74 0.11
N PRO A 2 8.24 -1.10 -0.54
CA PRO A 2 7.74 0.22 -0.11
C PRO A 2 7.21 0.17 1.33
N ARG A 3 7.56 1.16 2.17
CA ARG A 3 7.17 1.23 3.59
C ARG A 3 5.65 1.21 3.82
N ILE A 4 4.87 1.60 2.81
CA ILE A 4 3.39 1.63 2.86
C ILE A 4 2.72 0.26 3.01
N PHE A 5 3.48 -0.83 2.86
CA PHE A 5 3.03 -2.20 3.11
C PHE A 5 3.46 -2.74 4.48
N GLU A 6 4.17 -1.95 5.29
CA GLU A 6 4.55 -2.33 6.66
C GLU A 6 3.30 -2.34 7.56
N GLU A 7 3.24 -3.30 8.48
CA GLU A 7 2.16 -3.37 9.46
C GLU A 7 2.12 -2.09 10.29
N GLY A 8 0.93 -1.49 10.43
CA GLY A 8 0.77 -0.27 11.21
C GLY A 8 1.27 1.00 10.50
N PHE A 9 1.64 0.94 9.22
CA PHE A 9 2.08 2.13 8.50
C PHE A 9 0.93 3.14 8.31
N THR A 10 1.14 4.36 8.78
CA THR A 10 0.20 5.48 8.62
C THR A 10 0.87 6.66 7.94
N GLY A 11 0.22 7.27 6.95
CA GLY A 11 0.68 8.51 6.33
C GLY A 11 0.42 9.75 7.20
N PHE A 12 1.32 10.73 7.16
CA PHE A 12 1.19 12.00 7.89
C PHE A 12 0.62 13.15 7.05
N ASN A 13 0.34 12.90 5.76
CA ASN A 13 -0.13 13.92 4.82
C ASN A 13 -1.61 14.28 5.06
N GLY A 14 -1.89 15.17 6.02
CA GLY A 14 -3.17 15.87 6.16
C GLY A 14 -4.18 15.30 7.17
N HIS A 15 -3.87 14.18 7.83
CA HIS A 15 -4.75 13.56 8.84
C HIS A 15 -4.11 13.61 10.24
N GLU A 16 -3.94 14.81 10.81
CA GLU A 16 -3.42 14.97 12.18
C GLU A 16 -4.38 14.48 13.28
N HIS A 17 -5.67 14.29 12.98
CA HIS A 17 -6.70 14.05 14.00
C HIS A 17 -7.37 12.67 13.95
N GLN A 18 -7.11 11.86 12.91
CA GLN A 18 -7.57 10.47 12.85
C GLN A 18 -6.45 9.57 12.34
N LYS A 19 -5.73 8.94 13.27
CA LYS A 19 -4.77 7.89 12.92
C LYS A 19 -5.54 6.66 12.47
N ALA A 20 -5.49 6.34 11.18
CA ALA A 20 -5.88 5.02 10.70
C ALA A 20 -4.96 3.95 11.32
N THR A 21 -5.39 2.69 11.38
CA THR A 21 -4.57 1.60 11.94
C THR A 21 -3.41 1.17 11.04
N GLY A 22 -3.36 1.61 9.79
CA GLY A 22 -2.29 1.25 8.85
C GLY A 22 -2.33 -0.19 8.36
N LEU A 23 -3.43 -0.91 8.56
CA LEU A 23 -3.52 -2.35 8.24
C LEU A 23 -3.97 -2.66 6.80
N GLY A 24 -4.60 -1.71 6.10
CA GLY A 24 -5.25 -1.98 4.81
C GLY A 24 -4.30 -2.49 3.71
N LEU A 25 -3.20 -1.77 3.45
CA LEU A 25 -2.22 -2.17 2.44
C LEU A 25 -1.39 -3.38 2.89
N TYR A 26 -1.11 -3.50 4.20
CA TYR A 26 -0.47 -4.68 4.77
C TYR A 26 -1.28 -5.96 4.47
N MET A 27 -2.58 -5.98 4.81
CA MET A 27 -3.47 -7.11 4.53
C MET A 27 -3.60 -7.36 3.02
N THR A 28 -3.66 -6.29 2.21
CA THR A 28 -3.71 -6.40 0.75
C THR A 28 -2.49 -7.15 0.21
N LYS A 29 -1.29 -6.84 0.71
CA LYS A 29 -0.06 -7.54 0.30
C LYS A 29 -0.12 -9.03 0.66
N GLN A 30 -0.57 -9.36 1.87
CA GLN A 30 -0.73 -10.75 2.32
C GLN A 30 -1.70 -11.54 1.44
N VAL A 31 -2.86 -10.96 1.10
CA VAL A 31 -3.84 -11.59 0.22
C VAL A 31 -3.25 -11.80 -1.18
N LEU A 32 -2.60 -10.79 -1.75
CA LEU A 32 -2.00 -10.93 -3.08
C LEU A 32 -0.87 -11.97 -3.11
N ASP A 33 -0.07 -12.06 -2.05
CA ASP A 33 0.96 -13.09 -1.92
C ASP A 33 0.35 -14.50 -1.88
N SER A 34 -0.76 -14.68 -1.16
CA SER A 34 -1.48 -15.97 -1.13
C SER A 34 -2.07 -16.37 -2.49
N LEU A 35 -2.29 -15.39 -3.38
CA LEU A 35 -2.82 -15.59 -4.74
C LEU A 35 -1.73 -15.70 -5.80
N ASN A 36 -0.44 -15.76 -5.43
CA ASN A 36 0.69 -15.66 -6.36
C ASN A 36 0.60 -14.40 -7.25
N LEU A 37 0.16 -13.28 -6.67
CA LEU A 37 0.11 -11.97 -7.32
C LEU A 37 1.16 -11.02 -6.70
N ASN A 38 1.69 -10.16 -7.52
CA ASN A 38 2.58 -9.06 -7.16
C ASN A 38 1.80 -7.74 -7.16
N ILE A 39 2.22 -6.81 -6.32
CA ILE A 39 1.72 -5.43 -6.27
C ILE A 39 2.88 -4.44 -6.42
N SER A 40 2.69 -3.43 -7.26
CA SER A 40 3.62 -2.31 -7.39
C SER A 40 2.88 -0.99 -7.47
N ILE A 41 3.53 0.09 -7.02
CA ILE A 41 2.91 1.40 -6.87
C ILE A 41 3.83 2.45 -7.49
N LYS A 42 3.23 3.35 -8.27
CA LYS A 42 3.86 4.57 -8.77
C LYS A 42 3.04 5.76 -8.30
N SER A 43 3.67 6.73 -7.68
CA SER A 43 2.99 7.92 -7.17
C SER A 43 3.79 9.16 -7.53
N GLN A 44 3.09 10.23 -7.90
CA GLN A 44 3.67 11.53 -8.17
C GLN A 44 2.83 12.61 -7.50
N ILE A 45 3.50 13.51 -6.77
CA ILE A 45 2.89 14.64 -6.07
C ILE A 45 2.12 15.50 -7.09
N GLU A 46 0.94 15.99 -6.72
CA GLU A 46 -0.02 16.71 -7.58
C GLU A 46 -0.56 15.95 -8.81
N GLN A 47 -0.23 14.66 -8.99
CA GLN A 47 -0.73 13.85 -10.12
C GLN A 47 -1.50 12.62 -9.66
N GLY A 48 -1.21 12.13 -8.45
CA GLY A 48 -1.91 11.02 -7.83
C GLY A 48 -1.07 9.75 -7.79
N THR A 49 -1.75 8.62 -7.63
CA THR A 49 -1.13 7.32 -7.38
C THR A 49 -1.73 6.25 -8.29
N GLN A 50 -0.88 5.46 -8.92
CA GLN A 50 -1.23 4.30 -9.72
C GLN A 50 -0.75 3.03 -9.02
N VAL A 51 -1.64 2.03 -8.96
CA VAL A 51 -1.37 0.72 -8.36
C VAL A 51 -1.53 -0.33 -9.44
N PHE A 52 -0.56 -1.25 -9.52
CA PHE A 52 -0.53 -2.33 -10.50
C PHE A 52 -0.52 -3.67 -9.77
N ILE A 53 -1.37 -4.60 -10.22
CA ILE A 53 -1.42 -5.98 -9.75
C ILE A 53 -1.08 -6.88 -10.93
N THR A 54 -0.11 -7.78 -10.77
CA THR A 54 0.40 -8.64 -11.85
C THR A 54 0.66 -10.05 -11.32
N PRO A 55 0.60 -11.12 -12.13
CA PRO A 55 1.07 -12.44 -11.69
C PRO A 55 2.53 -12.41 -11.20
N GLN A 56 2.86 -13.23 -10.19
CA GLN A 56 4.25 -13.53 -9.84
C GLN A 56 4.82 -14.44 -10.94
N LYS A 57 6.06 -14.16 -11.37
CA LYS A 57 6.78 -15.00 -12.34
C LYS A 57 7.36 -16.24 -11.68
#